data_AF-A0A849TTA6-F1
#
_entry.id   AF-A0A849TTA6-F1
#
_cell.length_a   1.000
_cell.length_b   1.000
_cell.length_c   1.000
_cell.angle_alpha   90.00
_cell.angle_beta   90.00
_cell.angle_gamma   90.00
#
_symmetry.space_group_name_H-M   'P 1'
#
loop_
_entity.id
_entity.type
_entity.pdbx_description
1 polymer ?
#
loop_
_entity_poly.entity_id
_entity_poly.type
_entity_poly.pdbx_seq_one_letter_code
_entity_poly.pdbx_strand_id
1 'polypeptide(L)'
;MPMLRRPALERYVQTRFGPTARLLSYGVIGKESSKGEQKRYGYGTPVKLTFRVGRLVQSAVLETMKPGPFGHEHMADRAQAILWDYDSYGRLSHHVKALDVGAFDANQALFSLAEAREFFVLNEWTDGESYHVDLARLAKGGRLRKLDRQRTVALARYLAQIHAKKRRAADLYKRRLRELIGHGECIMGLTDSYPKRCGFITGDLLRTVEEACNQWRWRLRDKVNRLSQVHGDFHPYNVLFRTGADFAVLDRSRGEWGEPADDVTAMTINYLLNSLISRGKLQGSFEILFRLFWDTYVEVSGDKEVTETAAPFFAFRGLVVASPLWYPNLSIDIRRSLFRFIENVLDVPRFEPELVNEYCGL
;
A
#
# COMPACT_ATOMS: atom_id res chain seq x y z
N MET A 1 -2.65 19.97 13.68
CA MET A 1 -1.78 20.77 12.80
C MET A 1 -0.78 21.51 13.66
N PRO A 2 0.47 21.72 13.20
CA PRO A 2 1.46 22.48 13.96
C PRO A 2 0.97 23.92 14.18
N MET A 3 1.23 24.45 15.38
CA MET A 3 0.87 25.81 15.75
C MET A 3 2.06 26.72 15.45
N LEU A 4 1.89 27.64 14.52
CA LEU A 4 2.96 28.58 14.18
C LEU A 4 3.18 29.56 15.33
N ARG A 5 4.40 29.57 15.88
CA ARG A 5 4.83 30.48 16.94
C ARG A 5 5.83 31.48 16.41
N ARG A 6 5.71 32.75 16.83
CA ARG A 6 6.59 33.85 16.38
C ARG A 6 8.09 33.52 16.53
N PRO A 7 8.59 32.98 17.67
CA PRO A 7 10.01 32.65 17.80
C PRO A 7 10.50 31.56 16.82
N ALA A 8 9.66 30.57 16.50
CA ALA A 8 10.00 29.51 15.55
C ALA A 8 10.05 30.05 14.11
N LEU A 9 9.11 30.92 13.75
CA LEU A 9 9.09 31.61 12.45
C LEU A 9 10.27 32.57 12.30
N GLU A 10 10.64 33.31 13.34
CA GLU A 10 11.82 34.18 13.34
C GLU A 10 13.10 33.38 13.10
N ARG A 11 13.29 32.28 13.84
CA ARG A 11 14.45 31.40 13.66
C ARG A 11 14.49 30.82 12.25
N TYR A 12 13.36 30.33 11.75
CA TYR A 12 13.26 29.79 10.40
C TYR A 12 13.66 30.82 9.33
N VAL A 13 13.11 32.04 9.41
CA VAL A 13 13.45 33.12 8.49
C VAL A 13 14.94 33.45 8.54
N GLN A 14 15.55 33.46 9.73
CA GLN A 14 16.99 33.68 9.89
C GLN A 14 17.83 32.55 9.29
N THR A 15 17.44 31.29 9.52
CA THR A 15 18.14 30.14 8.93
C THR A 15 18.06 30.16 7.41
N ARG A 16 16.89 30.46 6.84
CA ARG A 16 16.65 30.37 5.40
C ARG A 16 17.16 31.57 4.60
N PHE A 17 17.02 32.78 5.14
CA PHE A 17 17.30 34.05 4.44
C PHE A 17 18.51 34.81 5.03
N GLY A 18 19.21 34.21 6.00
CA GLY A 18 20.42 34.74 6.62
C GLY A 18 20.19 35.32 8.02
N PRO A 19 21.25 35.38 8.86
CA PRO A 19 21.14 35.68 10.29
C PRO A 19 20.61 37.09 10.60
N THR A 20 20.68 38.01 9.64
CA THR A 20 20.16 39.39 9.77
C THR A 20 18.67 39.52 9.42
N ALA A 21 18.04 38.44 8.95
CA ALA A 21 16.63 38.45 8.59
C ALA A 21 15.75 38.61 9.84
N ARG A 22 14.70 39.43 9.74
CA ARG A 22 13.78 39.73 10.85
C ARG A 22 12.33 39.60 10.43
N LEU A 23 11.57 38.75 11.13
CA LEU A 23 10.12 38.65 10.95
C LEU A 23 9.43 39.93 11.45
N LEU A 24 8.66 40.56 10.57
CA LEU A 24 7.89 41.76 10.88
C LEU A 24 6.46 41.39 11.29
N SER A 25 5.78 40.53 10.53
CA SER A 25 4.42 40.08 10.82
C SER A 25 4.10 38.71 10.21
N TYR A 26 3.06 38.05 10.73
CA TYR A 26 2.46 36.87 10.12
C TYR A 26 0.95 36.82 10.36
N GLY A 27 0.21 36.20 9.44
CA GLY A 27 -1.25 36.06 9.58
C GLY A 27 -1.88 35.14 8.54
N VAL A 28 -2.97 34.46 8.94
CA VAL A 28 -3.76 33.61 8.03
C VAL A 28 -4.42 34.46 6.96
N ILE A 29 -4.31 34.05 5.71
CA ILE A 29 -4.95 34.68 4.55
C ILE A 29 -6.03 33.78 3.93
N GLY A 30 -6.88 34.32 3.06
CA GLY A 30 -7.86 33.54 2.32
C GLY A 30 -9.07 33.06 3.14
N LYS A 31 -9.36 33.66 4.30
CA LYS A 31 -10.53 33.28 5.13
C LYS A 31 -11.88 33.48 4.41
N GLU A 32 -11.94 34.40 3.44
CA GLU A 32 -13.17 34.72 2.69
C GLU A 32 -13.68 33.53 1.87
N SER A 33 -12.79 32.72 1.30
CA SER A 33 -13.17 31.53 0.52
C SER A 33 -13.77 30.42 1.38
N SER A 34 -13.40 30.31 2.66
CA SER A 34 -14.03 29.36 3.59
C SER A 34 -15.42 29.79 4.10
N LYS A 35 -15.80 31.05 3.84
CA LYS A 35 -17.13 31.62 4.15
C LYS A 35 -18.01 31.81 2.90
N GLY A 36 -17.53 31.41 1.72
CA GLY A 36 -18.26 31.55 0.47
C GLY A 36 -19.49 30.66 0.39
N GLU A 37 -20.53 31.12 -0.31
CA GLU A 37 -21.77 30.36 -0.50
C GLU A 37 -21.56 29.08 -1.32
N GLN A 38 -20.63 29.11 -2.29
CA GLN A 38 -20.46 28.04 -3.29
C GLN A 38 -19.34 27.02 -2.98
N LYS A 39 -18.21 27.43 -2.39
CA LYS A 39 -17.08 26.53 -2.06
C LYS A 39 -16.68 26.72 -0.60
N ARG A 40 -16.76 25.65 0.20
CA ARG A 40 -16.45 25.69 1.64
C ARG A 40 -15.29 24.78 2.06
N TYR A 41 -14.78 23.96 1.12
CA TYR A 41 -13.73 22.97 1.41
C TYR A 41 -12.37 23.40 0.82
N GLY A 42 -11.32 23.26 1.62
CA GLY A 42 -9.94 23.55 1.24
C GLY A 42 -8.95 22.70 2.04
N TYR A 43 -7.82 22.35 1.42
CA TYR A 43 -6.87 21.37 1.97
C TYR A 43 -5.86 21.94 2.96
N GLY A 44 -5.77 23.26 3.12
CA GLY A 44 -4.74 23.90 3.93
C GLY A 44 -5.17 25.20 4.58
N THR A 45 -4.23 25.86 5.26
CA THR A 45 -4.44 27.19 5.84
C THR A 45 -3.21 28.05 5.54
N PRO A 46 -3.24 28.87 4.47
CA PRO A 46 -2.09 29.67 4.07
C PRO A 46 -1.84 30.80 5.07
N VAL A 47 -0.58 31.01 5.41
CA VAL A 47 -0.12 32.04 6.34
C VAL A 47 0.88 32.94 5.65
N LYS A 48 0.52 34.22 5.47
CA LYS A 48 1.45 35.22 4.95
C LYS A 48 2.48 35.55 6.03
N LEU A 49 3.76 35.51 5.66
CA LEU A 49 4.89 36.01 6.43
C LEU A 49 5.41 37.28 5.76
N THR A 50 5.68 38.33 6.53
CA THR A 50 6.40 39.52 6.05
C THR A 50 7.65 39.69 6.88
N PHE A 51 8.80 39.80 6.23
CA PHE A 51 10.10 39.86 6.88
C PHE A 51 11.05 40.80 6.14
N ARG A 52 12.12 41.22 6.83
CA ARG A 52 13.15 42.11 6.28
C ARG A 52 14.47 41.36 6.19
N VAL A 53 15.18 41.51 5.07
CA VAL A 53 16.56 41.06 4.85
C VAL A 53 17.38 42.30 4.48
N GLY A 54 18.27 42.74 5.38
CA GLY A 54 18.96 44.03 5.21
C GLY A 54 17.97 45.20 5.11
N ARG A 55 17.94 45.88 3.95
CA ARG A 55 16.98 46.97 3.67
C ARG A 55 15.72 46.52 2.94
N LEU A 56 15.69 45.30 2.42
CA LEU A 56 14.59 44.79 1.60
C LEU A 56 13.50 44.18 2.47
N VAL A 57 12.24 44.59 2.27
CA VAL A 57 11.08 43.94 2.87
C VAL A 57 10.48 42.98 1.85
N GLN A 58 10.32 41.72 2.26
CA GLN A 58 9.80 40.63 1.44
C GLN A 58 8.57 40.02 2.10
N SER A 59 7.76 39.33 1.30
CA SER A 59 6.65 38.53 1.80
C SER A 59 6.65 37.15 1.17
N ALA A 60 6.26 36.15 1.95
CA ALA A 60 6.11 34.77 1.51
C ALA A 60 4.81 34.19 2.08
N VAL A 61 4.32 33.09 1.52
CA VAL A 61 3.20 32.34 2.06
C VAL A 61 3.73 31.00 2.55
N LEU A 62 3.51 30.70 3.82
CA LEU A 62 3.75 29.40 4.42
C LEU A 62 2.44 28.60 4.35
N GLU A 63 2.48 27.48 3.64
CA GLU A 63 1.33 26.59 3.50
C GLU A 63 1.55 25.27 4.22
N THR A 64 0.46 24.71 4.72
CA THR A 64 0.45 23.39 5.34
C THR A 64 -0.84 22.69 4.93
N MET A 65 -0.76 21.37 4.82
CA MET A 65 -1.89 20.53 4.41
C MET A 65 -2.54 19.86 5.62
N LYS A 66 -3.87 19.87 5.66
CA LYS A 66 -4.69 19.22 6.68
C LYS A 66 -4.89 17.74 6.34
N PRO A 67 -4.92 16.86 7.34
CA PRO A 67 -5.42 15.51 7.14
C PRO A 67 -6.84 15.52 6.58
N GLY A 68 -7.12 14.67 5.59
CA GLY A 68 -8.42 14.58 4.95
C GLY A 68 -8.57 13.35 4.06
N PRO A 69 -9.82 12.98 3.68
CA PRO A 69 -10.16 11.69 3.07
C PRO A 69 -9.81 11.56 1.58
N PHE A 70 -9.12 12.56 1.03
CA PHE A 70 -8.78 12.71 -0.38
C PHE A 70 -7.33 12.32 -0.68
N GLY A 71 -6.75 11.42 0.13
CA GLY A 71 -5.34 11.05 0.01
C GLY A 71 -4.41 11.98 0.79
N HIS A 72 -4.88 12.59 1.89
CA HIS A 72 -4.06 13.44 2.77
C HIS A 72 -3.99 12.88 4.21
N GLU A 73 -4.48 11.66 4.45
CA GLU A 73 -4.66 11.08 5.79
C GLU A 73 -3.33 10.92 6.53
N HIS A 74 -2.29 10.41 5.86
CA HIS A 74 -0.95 10.19 6.41
C HIS A 74 -0.04 11.41 6.18
N MET A 75 0.99 11.51 7.01
CA MET A 75 2.01 12.54 6.84
C MET A 75 2.76 12.38 5.51
N ALA A 76 3.02 11.14 5.10
CA ALA A 76 3.69 10.83 3.84
C ALA A 76 2.94 11.41 2.64
N ASP A 77 1.60 11.27 2.57
CA ASP A 77 0.84 11.81 1.43
C ASP A 77 0.93 13.33 1.34
N ARG A 78 0.86 14.00 2.50
CA ARG A 78 0.99 15.46 2.56
C ARG A 78 2.40 15.90 2.21
N ALA A 79 3.41 15.14 2.63
CA ALA A 79 4.80 15.39 2.26
C ALA A 79 5.01 15.24 0.75
N GLN A 80 4.47 14.17 0.13
CA GLN A 80 4.51 13.96 -1.31
C GLN A 80 3.93 15.18 -2.07
N ALA A 81 2.75 15.65 -1.68
CA ALA A 81 2.12 16.79 -2.34
C ALA A 81 2.96 18.08 -2.19
N ILE A 82 3.45 18.38 -0.98
CA ILE A 82 4.25 19.59 -0.70
C ILE A 82 5.62 19.54 -1.41
N LEU A 83 6.24 18.36 -1.50
CA LEU A 83 7.50 18.17 -2.23
C LEU A 83 7.30 18.36 -3.73
N TRP A 84 6.18 17.86 -4.27
CA TRP A 84 5.81 18.06 -5.67
C TRP A 84 5.52 19.53 -5.99
N ASP A 85 4.82 20.24 -5.10
CA ASP A 85 4.60 21.69 -5.21
C ASP A 85 5.94 22.43 -5.30
N TYR A 86 6.88 22.12 -4.41
CA TYR A 86 8.20 22.75 -4.40
C TYR A 86 8.98 22.54 -5.70
N ASP A 87 8.99 21.31 -6.19
CA ASP A 87 9.70 20.95 -7.42
C ASP A 87 9.06 21.55 -8.68
N SER A 88 7.73 21.59 -8.75
CA SER A 88 7.00 21.95 -9.97
C SER A 88 6.68 23.43 -10.15
N TYR A 89 6.41 24.17 -9.06
CA TYR A 89 5.89 25.54 -9.12
C TYR A 89 6.78 26.50 -9.91
N GLY A 90 8.10 26.37 -9.78
CA GLY A 90 9.06 27.25 -10.47
C GLY A 90 9.20 27.00 -11.97
N ARG A 91 8.67 25.88 -12.49
CA ARG A 91 8.81 25.48 -13.91
C ARG A 91 7.68 25.99 -14.81
N LEU A 92 6.53 26.34 -14.23
CA LEU A 92 5.38 26.83 -14.99
C LEU A 92 5.44 28.36 -15.11
N SER A 93 5.38 28.87 -16.35
CA SER A 93 5.31 30.33 -16.59
C SER A 93 4.11 30.95 -15.88
N HIS A 94 4.29 32.17 -15.35
CA HIS A 94 3.30 32.91 -14.56
C HIS A 94 2.86 32.25 -13.24
N HIS A 95 3.48 31.14 -12.83
CA HIS A 95 3.29 30.57 -11.50
C HIS A 95 4.28 31.19 -10.49
N VAL A 96 3.84 31.36 -9.24
CA VAL A 96 4.75 31.79 -8.16
C VAL A 96 5.80 30.71 -7.91
N LYS A 97 7.04 31.10 -7.61
CA LYS A 97 8.10 30.15 -7.26
C LYS A 97 7.92 29.68 -5.82
N ALA A 98 8.08 28.39 -5.58
CA ALA A 98 8.26 27.88 -4.22
C ALA A 98 9.65 28.29 -3.71
N LEU A 99 9.69 29.00 -2.57
CA LEU A 99 10.95 29.56 -2.04
C LEU A 99 11.72 28.55 -1.18
N ASP A 100 11.00 27.57 -0.61
CA ASP A 100 11.54 26.55 0.27
C ASP A 100 10.53 25.40 0.42
N VAL A 101 10.99 24.27 0.94
CA VAL A 101 10.17 23.15 1.41
C VAL A 101 10.77 22.64 2.70
N GLY A 102 9.96 22.14 3.63
CA GLY A 102 10.46 21.75 4.93
C GLY A 102 9.49 20.95 5.76
N ALA A 103 9.92 20.61 6.97
CA ALA A 103 9.13 19.87 7.94
C ALA A 103 9.18 20.54 9.32
N PHE A 104 8.33 20.04 10.22
CA PHE A 104 8.29 20.44 11.62
C PHE A 104 8.91 19.33 12.46
N ASP A 105 9.79 19.70 13.39
CA ASP A 105 10.27 18.77 14.42
C ASP A 105 9.25 18.58 15.56
N ALA A 106 9.58 17.75 16.54
CA ALA A 106 8.72 17.50 17.71
C ALA A 106 8.44 18.75 18.56
N ASN A 107 9.31 19.77 18.49
CA ASN A 107 9.17 21.05 19.18
C ASN A 107 8.44 22.12 18.34
N GLN A 108 7.92 21.72 17.17
CA GLN A 108 7.29 22.61 16.17
C GLN A 108 8.26 23.65 15.57
N ALA A 109 9.57 23.41 15.64
CA ALA A 109 10.55 24.18 14.88
C ALA A 109 10.55 23.74 13.42
N LEU A 110 10.69 24.72 12.51
CA LEU A 110 10.74 24.47 11.08
C LEU A 110 12.19 24.28 10.65
N PHE A 111 12.42 23.30 9.78
CA PHE A 111 13.70 23.10 9.11
C PHE A 111 13.48 22.82 7.61
N SER A 112 14.43 23.28 6.80
CA SER A 112 14.37 23.16 5.34
C SER A 112 14.81 21.77 4.88
N LEU A 113 14.18 21.31 3.79
CA LEU A 113 14.50 20.12 3.01
C LEU A 113 14.88 20.49 1.56
N ALA A 114 15.03 21.78 1.23
CA ALA A 114 15.25 22.25 -0.14
C ALA A 114 16.54 21.74 -0.79
N GLU A 115 17.54 21.39 0.01
CA GLU A 115 18.81 20.82 -0.44
C GLU A 115 18.71 19.31 -0.69
N ALA A 116 17.66 18.64 -0.20
CA ALA A 116 17.43 17.24 -0.48
C ALA A 116 17.23 17.01 -1.99
N ARG A 117 17.80 15.91 -2.48
CA ARG A 117 17.67 15.47 -3.88
C ARG A 117 17.01 14.10 -3.99
N GLU A 118 17.24 13.25 -3.00
CA GLU A 118 16.61 11.95 -2.85
C GLU A 118 16.46 11.62 -1.37
N PHE A 119 15.43 10.84 -1.04
CA PHE A 119 15.16 10.33 0.30
C PHE A 119 15.65 8.88 0.40
N PHE A 120 16.14 8.50 1.58
CA PHE A 120 16.49 7.12 1.88
C PHE A 120 15.84 6.68 3.19
N VAL A 121 15.60 5.38 3.30
CA VAL A 121 15.25 4.72 4.56
C VAL A 121 16.41 3.80 4.96
N LEU A 122 16.84 3.89 6.21
CA LEU A 122 17.82 2.98 6.79
C LEU A 122 17.09 2.04 7.75
N ASN A 123 17.03 0.76 7.38
CA ASN A 123 16.35 -0.27 8.17
C ASN A 123 17.34 -1.04 9.03
N GLU A 124 16.85 -1.60 10.14
CA GLU A 124 17.58 -2.57 10.96
C GLU A 124 17.90 -3.84 10.14
N TRP A 125 19.09 -4.41 10.34
CA TRP A 125 19.46 -5.69 9.77
C TRP A 125 18.83 -6.85 10.57
N THR A 126 18.40 -7.91 9.89
CA THR A 126 17.97 -9.15 10.53
C THR A 126 18.44 -10.36 9.76
N ASP A 127 18.88 -11.40 10.48
CA ASP A 127 19.27 -12.67 9.88
C ASP A 127 18.05 -13.55 9.57
N GLY A 128 18.20 -14.49 8.64
CA GLY A 128 17.20 -15.52 8.35
C GLY A 128 17.20 -15.97 6.88
N GLU A 129 16.51 -17.08 6.61
CA GLU A 129 16.33 -17.62 5.26
C GLU A 129 14.94 -17.28 4.74
N SER A 130 14.85 -16.79 3.49
CA SER A 130 13.58 -16.46 2.87
C SER A 130 12.64 -17.68 2.80
N TYR A 131 11.38 -17.50 3.17
CA TYR A 131 10.38 -18.57 3.08
C TYR A 131 10.19 -19.09 1.65
N HIS A 132 10.53 -18.29 0.64
CA HIS A 132 10.57 -18.76 -0.76
C HIS A 132 11.45 -20.01 -0.94
N VAL A 133 12.56 -20.14 -0.19
CA VAL A 133 13.47 -21.30 -0.28
C VAL A 133 12.76 -22.59 0.12
N ASP A 134 11.91 -22.55 1.15
CA ASP A 134 11.09 -23.69 1.55
C ASP A 134 10.12 -24.11 0.44
N LEU A 135 9.48 -23.15 -0.23
CA LEU A 135 8.54 -23.43 -1.31
C LEU A 135 9.26 -23.98 -2.54
N ALA A 136 10.41 -23.39 -2.91
CA ALA A 136 11.22 -23.85 -4.03
C ALA A 136 11.68 -25.31 -3.83
N ARG A 137 12.06 -25.69 -2.60
CA ARG A 137 12.41 -27.08 -2.27
C ARG A 137 11.22 -28.02 -2.46
N LEU A 138 10.02 -27.64 -2.02
CA LEU A 138 8.80 -28.45 -2.20
C LEU A 138 8.42 -28.58 -3.68
N ALA A 139 8.54 -27.49 -4.45
CA ALA A 139 8.27 -27.48 -5.89
C ALA A 139 9.22 -28.41 -6.67
N LYS A 140 10.47 -28.56 -6.22
CA LYS A 140 11.46 -29.51 -6.79
C LYS A 140 11.24 -30.97 -6.34
N GLY A 141 10.12 -31.29 -5.69
CA GLY A 141 9.80 -32.66 -5.26
C GLY A 141 10.28 -33.01 -3.84
N GLY A 142 10.75 -32.03 -3.06
CA GLY A 142 11.09 -32.25 -1.66
C GLY A 142 9.90 -32.76 -0.84
N ARG A 143 10.17 -33.68 0.10
CA ARG A 143 9.14 -34.18 1.02
C ARG A 143 8.64 -33.09 1.95
N LEU A 144 7.34 -33.08 2.22
CA LEU A 144 6.74 -32.22 3.23
C LEU A 144 7.27 -32.59 4.63
N ARG A 145 7.91 -31.64 5.30
CA ARG A 145 8.48 -31.79 6.65
C ARG A 145 7.47 -31.34 7.71
N LYS A 146 7.66 -31.80 8.94
CA LYS A 146 6.95 -31.26 10.12
C LYS A 146 7.17 -29.74 10.26
N LEU A 147 8.39 -29.28 9.98
CA LEU A 147 8.74 -27.87 10.05
C LEU A 147 7.94 -27.00 9.07
N ASP A 148 7.65 -27.49 7.87
CA ASP A 148 6.89 -26.72 6.87
C ASP A 148 5.47 -26.42 7.38
N ARG A 149 4.84 -27.41 8.03
CA ARG A 149 3.53 -27.25 8.67
C ARG A 149 3.60 -26.27 9.84
N GLN A 150 4.64 -26.38 10.68
CA GLN A 150 4.85 -25.48 11.82
C GLN A 150 5.03 -24.03 11.37
N ARG A 151 5.80 -23.81 10.30
CA ARG A 151 6.01 -22.50 9.69
C ARG A 151 4.70 -21.93 9.13
N THR A 152 3.93 -22.71 8.36
CA THR A 152 2.60 -22.29 7.86
C THR A 152 1.64 -21.91 8.99
N VAL A 153 1.58 -22.70 10.07
CA VAL A 153 0.76 -22.40 11.25
C VAL A 153 1.22 -21.12 11.95
N ALA A 154 2.54 -20.92 12.08
CA ALA A 154 3.10 -19.72 12.70
C ALA A 154 2.76 -18.45 11.90
N LEU A 155 2.83 -18.51 10.57
CA LEU A 155 2.47 -17.39 9.69
C LEU A 155 0.96 -17.05 9.78
N ALA A 156 0.09 -18.06 9.73
CA ALA A 156 -1.35 -17.86 9.86
C ALA A 156 -1.74 -17.28 11.23
N ARG A 157 -1.13 -17.78 12.33
CA ARG A 157 -1.33 -17.26 13.68
C ARG A 157 -0.84 -15.84 13.84
N TYR A 158 0.31 -15.50 13.26
CA TYR A 158 0.83 -14.14 13.25
C TYR A 158 -0.14 -13.18 12.55
N LEU A 159 -0.65 -13.54 11.37
CA LEU A 159 -1.68 -12.73 10.70
C LEU A 159 -2.92 -12.56 11.58
N ALA A 160 -3.46 -13.64 12.15
CA ALA A 160 -4.60 -13.56 13.05
C ALA A 160 -4.35 -12.60 14.24
N GLN A 161 -3.14 -12.64 14.81
CA GLN A 161 -2.75 -11.75 15.91
C GLN A 161 -2.72 -10.28 15.48
N ILE A 162 -2.07 -9.95 14.36
CA ILE A 162 -2.00 -8.54 13.92
C ILE A 162 -3.37 -8.04 13.43
N HIS A 163 -4.15 -8.88 12.75
CA HIS A 163 -5.49 -8.53 12.23
C HIS A 163 -6.53 -8.32 13.34
N ALA A 164 -6.30 -8.85 14.55
CA ALA A 164 -7.14 -8.58 15.72
C ALA A 164 -7.11 -7.11 16.15
N LYS A 165 -6.03 -6.38 15.83
CA LYS A 165 -5.95 -4.94 16.08
C LYS A 165 -6.78 -4.19 15.05
N LYS A 166 -7.95 -3.68 15.47
CA LYS A 166 -8.87 -2.91 14.62
C LYS A 166 -8.68 -1.40 14.76
N ARG A 167 -9.06 -0.65 13.73
CA ARG A 167 -9.11 0.83 13.77
C ARG A 167 -10.45 1.34 13.26
N ARG A 168 -11.08 2.26 14.01
CA ARG A 168 -12.30 2.95 13.57
C ARG A 168 -11.95 4.16 12.71
N ALA A 169 -11.81 3.96 11.40
CA ALA A 169 -11.54 5.02 10.43
C ALA A 169 -12.17 4.67 9.07
N ALA A 170 -13.46 4.97 8.90
CA ALA A 170 -14.22 4.62 7.71
C ALA A 170 -13.61 5.15 6.40
N ASP A 171 -13.13 6.39 6.41
CA ASP A 171 -12.51 6.99 5.23
C ASP A 171 -11.19 6.33 4.86
N LEU A 172 -10.41 5.88 5.86
CA LEU A 172 -9.19 5.13 5.63
C LEU A 172 -9.50 3.77 4.98
N TYR A 173 -10.52 3.05 5.43
CA TYR A 173 -10.93 1.80 4.77
C TYR A 173 -11.33 2.02 3.31
N LYS A 174 -12.14 3.05 3.04
CA LYS A 174 -12.51 3.43 1.66
C LYS A 174 -11.29 3.83 0.84
N ARG A 175 -10.30 4.50 1.43
CA ARG A 175 -9.03 4.81 0.78
C ARG A 175 -8.28 3.53 0.40
N ARG A 176 -8.14 2.56 1.30
CA ARG A 176 -7.45 1.30 1.02
C ARG A 176 -8.07 0.54 -0.14
N LEU A 177 -9.40 0.53 -0.23
CA LEU A 177 -10.11 -0.04 -1.37
C LEU A 177 -9.90 0.76 -2.67
N ARG A 178 -9.74 2.09 -2.61
CA ARG A 178 -9.35 2.88 -3.80
C ARG A 178 -7.93 2.56 -4.23
N GLU A 179 -6.99 2.41 -3.29
CA GLU A 179 -5.59 2.10 -3.59
C GLU A 179 -5.45 0.70 -4.20
N LEU A 180 -6.18 -0.31 -3.71
CA LEU A 180 -6.22 -1.64 -4.32
C LEU A 180 -6.54 -1.58 -5.83
N ILE A 181 -7.48 -0.71 -6.22
CA ILE A 181 -7.86 -0.55 -7.62
C ILE A 181 -6.88 0.36 -8.36
N GLY A 182 -6.66 1.58 -7.89
CA GLY A 182 -6.06 2.65 -8.67
C GLY A 182 -4.62 3.02 -8.33
N HIS A 183 -3.98 2.38 -7.35
CA HIS A 183 -2.57 2.66 -7.07
C HIS A 183 -1.68 2.06 -8.18
N GLY A 184 -0.58 2.75 -8.50
CA GLY A 184 0.36 2.34 -9.56
C GLY A 184 1.13 1.04 -9.29
N GLU A 185 0.99 0.49 -8.09
CA GLU A 185 1.54 -0.82 -7.70
C GLU A 185 0.45 -1.85 -7.38
N CYS A 186 -0.81 -1.49 -7.66
CA CYS A 186 -1.98 -2.34 -7.47
C CYS A 186 -2.69 -2.57 -8.82
N ILE A 187 -3.98 -2.90 -8.86
CA ILE A 187 -4.64 -3.48 -10.04
C ILE A 187 -4.40 -2.67 -11.32
N MET A 188 -4.69 -1.36 -11.36
CA MET A 188 -4.48 -0.53 -12.55
C MET A 188 -3.00 -0.42 -12.94
N GLY A 189 -2.09 -0.30 -11.97
CA GLY A 189 -0.65 -0.29 -12.25
C GLY A 189 -0.14 -1.62 -12.80
N LEU A 190 -0.72 -2.73 -12.31
CA LEU A 190 -0.41 -4.06 -12.82
C LEU A 190 -0.88 -4.21 -14.25
N THR A 191 -2.14 -3.90 -14.56
CA THR A 191 -2.70 -4.05 -15.90
C THR A 191 -1.99 -3.15 -16.92
N ASP A 192 -1.62 -1.91 -16.54
CA ASP A 192 -0.79 -1.00 -17.35
C ASP A 192 0.60 -1.58 -17.66
N SER A 193 1.14 -2.44 -16.79
CA SER A 193 2.46 -3.07 -16.96
C SER A 193 2.45 -4.27 -17.93
N TYR A 194 1.28 -4.82 -18.27
CA TYR A 194 1.19 -5.91 -19.24
C TYR A 194 1.45 -5.40 -20.66
N PRO A 195 2.13 -6.17 -21.52
CA PRO A 195 2.23 -5.81 -22.94
C PRO A 195 0.85 -5.83 -23.58
N LYS A 196 0.68 -5.08 -24.69
CA LYS A 196 -0.59 -5.01 -25.45
C LYS A 196 -1.22 -6.38 -25.73
N ARG A 197 -0.39 -7.41 -25.88
CA ARG A 197 -0.81 -8.81 -25.94
C ARG A 197 0.27 -9.74 -25.40
N CYS A 198 -0.13 -10.71 -24.57
CA CYS A 198 0.70 -11.83 -24.13
C CYS A 198 -0.10 -13.15 -24.28
N GLY A 199 0.04 -13.82 -25.41
CA GLY A 199 -0.77 -14.99 -25.75
C GLY A 199 -2.27 -14.67 -25.79
N PHE A 200 -3.02 -15.22 -24.84
CA PHE A 200 -4.47 -14.98 -24.69
C PHE A 200 -4.79 -13.72 -23.87
N ILE A 201 -3.79 -13.14 -23.17
CA ILE A 201 -3.97 -11.95 -22.34
C ILE A 201 -4.00 -10.72 -23.27
N THR A 202 -5.13 -10.04 -23.30
CA THR A 202 -5.40 -8.85 -24.13
C THR A 202 -5.85 -7.69 -23.26
N GLY A 203 -5.84 -6.46 -23.81
CA GLY A 203 -6.39 -5.29 -23.12
C GLY A 203 -7.86 -5.44 -22.73
N ASP A 204 -8.69 -6.09 -23.57
CA ASP A 204 -10.09 -6.36 -23.23
C ASP A 204 -10.22 -7.30 -22.03
N LEU A 205 -9.38 -8.35 -21.93
CA LEU A 205 -9.38 -9.25 -20.78
C LEU A 205 -8.97 -8.51 -19.50
N LEU A 206 -7.93 -7.67 -19.56
CA LEU A 206 -7.47 -6.87 -18.42
C LEU A 206 -8.56 -5.87 -17.98
N ARG A 207 -9.25 -5.22 -18.93
CA ARG A 207 -10.38 -4.34 -18.63
C ARG A 207 -11.50 -5.09 -17.90
N THR A 208 -11.87 -6.29 -18.36
CA THR A 208 -12.89 -7.11 -17.68
C THR A 208 -12.52 -7.38 -16.22
N VAL A 209 -11.25 -7.71 -15.95
CA VAL A 209 -10.75 -7.92 -14.58
C VAL A 209 -10.85 -6.64 -13.74
N GLU A 210 -10.46 -5.48 -14.28
CA GLU A 210 -10.59 -4.18 -13.60
C GLU A 210 -12.03 -3.83 -13.27
N GLU A 211 -12.94 -4.00 -14.22
CA GLU A 211 -14.37 -3.71 -14.05
C GLU A 211 -14.98 -4.58 -12.94
N ALA A 212 -14.68 -5.89 -12.95
CA ALA A 212 -15.11 -6.80 -11.90
C ALA A 212 -14.52 -6.42 -10.52
N CYS A 213 -13.23 -6.08 -10.46
CA CYS A 213 -12.62 -5.60 -9.21
C CYS A 213 -13.27 -4.31 -8.69
N ASN A 214 -13.65 -3.38 -9.58
CA ASN A 214 -14.35 -2.16 -9.20
C ASN A 214 -15.78 -2.43 -8.70
N GLN A 215 -16.49 -3.41 -9.27
CA GLN A 215 -17.77 -3.88 -8.71
C GLN A 215 -17.59 -4.41 -7.29
N TRP A 216 -16.55 -5.23 -7.07
CA TRP A 216 -16.17 -5.69 -5.73
C TRP A 216 -15.84 -4.55 -4.77
N ARG A 217 -15.12 -3.53 -5.21
CA ARG A 217 -14.85 -2.32 -4.41
C ARG A 217 -16.14 -1.71 -3.88
N TRP A 218 -17.19 -1.61 -4.71
CA TRP A 218 -18.50 -1.09 -4.28
C TRP A 218 -19.19 -2.01 -3.27
N ARG A 219 -19.09 -3.32 -3.46
CA ARG A 219 -19.60 -4.31 -2.49
C ARG A 219 -18.91 -4.23 -1.13
N LEU A 220 -17.61 -3.97 -1.11
CA LEU A 220 -16.83 -3.89 0.13
C LEU A 220 -16.91 -2.52 0.80
N ARG A 221 -17.21 -1.45 0.05
CA ARG A 221 -17.09 -0.04 0.47
C ARG A 221 -17.52 0.28 1.90
N ASP A 222 -18.65 -0.29 2.34
CA ASP A 222 -19.27 0.03 3.63
C ASP A 222 -18.96 -1.00 4.73
N LYS A 223 -18.15 -2.03 4.45
CA LYS A 223 -17.60 -2.99 5.45
C LYS A 223 -16.47 -2.37 6.31
N VAL A 224 -16.64 -1.13 6.76
CA VAL A 224 -15.60 -0.31 7.43
C VAL A 224 -15.09 -0.90 8.75
N ASN A 225 -15.85 -1.78 9.39
CA ASN A 225 -15.45 -2.49 10.61
C ASN A 225 -14.30 -3.49 10.39
N ARG A 226 -14.03 -3.85 9.12
CA ARG A 226 -12.97 -4.77 8.76
C ARG A 226 -11.57 -4.15 8.76
N LEU A 227 -11.47 -2.82 8.86
CA LEU A 227 -10.18 -2.12 8.90
C LEU A 227 -9.30 -2.62 10.06
N SER A 228 -8.26 -3.35 9.69
CA SER A 228 -7.36 -4.06 10.60
C SER A 228 -5.92 -3.64 10.37
N GLN A 229 -5.06 -3.82 11.37
CA GLN A 229 -3.63 -3.76 11.14
C GLN A 229 -3.27 -4.90 10.19
N VAL A 230 -2.54 -4.61 9.11
CA VAL A 230 -2.09 -5.58 8.11
C VAL A 230 -0.61 -5.40 7.83
N HIS A 231 0.07 -6.39 7.29
CA HIS A 231 1.37 -6.21 6.65
C HIS A 231 1.24 -5.53 5.28
N GLY A 232 0.20 -5.85 4.50
CA GLY A 232 -0.08 -5.27 3.18
C GLY A 232 0.76 -5.83 2.02
N ASP A 233 1.72 -6.71 2.32
CA ASP A 233 2.53 -7.40 1.30
C ASP A 233 3.14 -8.72 1.83
N PHE A 234 2.32 -9.49 2.54
CA PHE A 234 2.76 -10.69 3.27
C PHE A 234 2.94 -11.89 2.33
N HIS A 235 4.07 -11.95 1.63
CA HIS A 235 4.41 -13.03 0.71
C HIS A 235 5.77 -13.68 1.06
N PRO A 236 6.10 -14.88 0.52
CA PRO A 236 7.27 -15.65 0.95
C PRO A 236 8.63 -14.93 0.87
N TYR A 237 8.79 -13.97 -0.03
CA TYR A 237 10.03 -13.18 -0.14
C TYR A 237 10.22 -12.14 0.98
N ASN A 238 9.12 -11.73 1.66
CA ASN A 238 9.12 -10.76 2.75
C ASN A 238 9.14 -11.43 4.14
N VAL A 239 9.33 -12.75 4.18
CA VAL A 239 9.38 -13.53 5.42
C VAL A 239 10.73 -14.22 5.50
N LEU A 240 11.50 -13.90 6.54
CA LEU A 240 12.78 -14.54 6.82
C LEU A 240 12.64 -15.44 8.05
N PHE A 241 12.71 -16.75 7.85
CA PHE A 241 12.74 -17.69 8.96
C PHE A 241 14.14 -17.76 9.57
N ARG A 242 14.19 -17.56 10.89
CA ARG A 242 15.39 -17.72 11.71
C ARG A 242 15.47 -19.19 12.14
N THR A 243 15.37 -19.48 13.43
CA THR A 243 15.38 -20.87 13.92
C THR A 243 13.96 -21.43 14.02
N GLY A 244 13.74 -22.61 13.43
CA GLY A 244 12.44 -23.28 13.49
C GLY A 244 11.34 -22.45 12.82
N ALA A 245 10.30 -22.10 13.58
CA ALA A 245 9.17 -21.30 13.12
C ALA A 245 9.21 -19.83 13.58
N ASP A 246 10.31 -19.39 14.19
CA ASP A 246 10.57 -17.97 14.45
C ASP A 246 10.96 -17.28 13.14
N PHE A 247 10.41 -16.08 12.89
CA PHE A 247 10.64 -15.34 11.66
C PHE A 247 10.66 -13.84 11.88
N ALA A 248 11.25 -13.12 10.94
CA ALA A 248 11.12 -11.68 10.78
C ALA A 248 10.30 -11.40 9.51
N VAL A 249 9.65 -10.23 9.47
CA VAL A 249 8.93 -9.73 8.30
C VAL A 249 9.62 -8.47 7.78
N LEU A 250 9.62 -8.31 6.46
CA LEU A 250 10.26 -7.21 5.75
C LEU A 250 9.23 -6.48 4.89
N ASP A 251 9.55 -5.26 4.49
CA ASP A 251 8.83 -4.52 3.45
C ASP A 251 7.29 -4.41 3.65
N ARG A 252 6.92 -3.53 4.58
CA ARG A 252 5.53 -3.11 4.83
C ARG A 252 5.17 -1.84 4.06
N SER A 253 5.75 -1.65 2.87
CA SER A 253 5.63 -0.42 2.07
C SER A 253 4.19 -0.05 1.70
N ARG A 254 3.28 -1.03 1.60
CA ARG A 254 1.88 -0.79 1.26
C ARG A 254 1.03 -0.23 2.39
N GLY A 255 1.58 -0.03 3.58
CA GLY A 255 0.91 0.66 4.66
C GLY A 255 0.31 -0.25 5.73
N GLU A 256 -0.05 0.36 6.86
CA GLU A 256 -0.27 -0.39 8.09
C GLU A 256 -1.72 -0.81 8.40
N TRP A 257 -2.69 -0.22 7.72
CA TRP A 257 -4.11 -0.50 7.93
C TRP A 257 -4.76 -0.92 6.62
N GLY A 258 -5.55 -1.98 6.64
CA GLY A 258 -6.15 -2.54 5.44
C GLY A 258 -7.17 -3.64 5.74
N GLU A 259 -7.46 -4.40 4.70
CA GLU A 259 -8.35 -5.55 4.74
C GLU A 259 -7.53 -6.83 5.01
N PRO A 260 -7.86 -7.63 6.05
CA PRO A 260 -7.18 -8.89 6.35
C PRO A 260 -6.98 -9.84 5.17
N ALA A 261 -7.92 -9.86 4.22
CA ALA A 261 -7.83 -10.73 3.06
C ALA A 261 -6.62 -10.41 2.16
N ASP A 262 -6.05 -9.21 2.21
CA ASP A 262 -4.86 -8.87 1.46
C ASP A 262 -3.67 -9.77 1.83
N ASP A 263 -3.36 -9.87 3.13
CA ASP A 263 -2.23 -10.68 3.61
C ASP A 263 -2.47 -12.19 3.45
N VAL A 264 -3.71 -12.64 3.69
CA VAL A 264 -4.07 -14.05 3.56
C VAL A 264 -3.93 -14.51 2.10
N THR A 265 -4.43 -13.71 1.15
CA THR A 265 -4.33 -14.04 -0.28
C THR A 265 -2.91 -13.87 -0.81
N ALA A 266 -2.14 -12.89 -0.33
CA ALA A 266 -0.73 -12.68 -0.69
C ALA A 266 0.14 -13.90 -0.37
N MET A 267 -0.09 -14.56 0.77
CA MET A 267 0.62 -15.79 1.10
C MET A 267 0.08 -16.99 0.32
N THR A 268 -1.24 -17.20 0.32
CA THR A 268 -1.84 -18.45 -0.15
C THR A 268 -1.80 -18.61 -1.68
N ILE A 269 -1.82 -17.51 -2.45
CA ILE A 269 -1.61 -17.53 -3.90
C ILE A 269 -0.25 -18.13 -4.27
N ASN A 270 0.77 -18.00 -3.42
CA ASN A 270 2.09 -18.55 -3.68
C ASN A 270 2.12 -20.08 -3.54
N TYR A 271 1.29 -20.66 -2.67
CA TYR A 271 1.11 -22.12 -2.64
C TYR A 271 0.42 -22.62 -3.92
N LEU A 272 -0.61 -21.91 -4.39
CA LEU A 272 -1.26 -22.21 -5.67
C LEU A 272 -0.28 -22.12 -6.83
N LEU A 273 0.43 -21.00 -6.97
CA LEU A 273 1.41 -20.77 -8.04
C LEU A 273 2.46 -21.89 -8.08
N ASN A 274 3.10 -22.20 -6.94
CA ASN A 274 4.14 -23.21 -6.91
C ASN A 274 3.59 -24.62 -7.21
N SER A 275 2.35 -24.91 -6.83
CA SER A 275 1.69 -26.16 -7.20
C SER A 275 1.36 -26.22 -8.70
N LEU A 276 0.84 -25.13 -9.29
CA LEU A 276 0.58 -25.06 -10.74
C LEU A 276 1.89 -25.25 -11.54
N ILE A 277 2.97 -24.59 -11.13
CA ILE A 277 4.29 -24.74 -11.76
C ILE A 277 4.80 -26.18 -11.70
N SER A 278 4.70 -26.82 -10.54
CA SER A 278 5.32 -28.14 -10.33
C SER A 278 4.42 -29.32 -10.71
N ARG A 279 3.09 -29.14 -10.70
CA ARG A 279 2.11 -30.23 -10.77
C ARG A 279 0.91 -29.96 -11.68
N GLY A 280 0.75 -28.75 -12.22
CA GLY A 280 -0.37 -28.36 -13.07
C GLY A 280 -1.71 -28.13 -12.35
N LYS A 281 -1.83 -28.48 -11.06
CA LYS A 281 -2.99 -28.23 -10.19
C LYS A 281 -2.56 -28.12 -8.73
N LEU A 282 -3.43 -27.58 -7.86
CA LEU A 282 -3.20 -27.60 -6.41
C LEU A 282 -3.34 -29.03 -5.90
N GLN A 283 -2.23 -29.64 -5.49
CA GLN A 283 -2.21 -31.01 -4.94
C GLN A 283 -1.00 -31.27 -4.03
N GLY A 284 -1.08 -32.32 -3.22
CA GLY A 284 0.04 -32.82 -2.42
C GLY A 284 0.51 -31.81 -1.37
N SER A 285 1.82 -31.57 -1.27
CA SER A 285 2.41 -30.69 -0.24
C SER A 285 1.79 -29.29 -0.23
N PHE A 286 1.57 -28.69 -1.40
CA PHE A 286 1.03 -27.33 -1.48
C PHE A 286 -0.46 -27.26 -1.15
N GLU A 287 -1.27 -28.26 -1.53
CA GLU A 287 -2.66 -28.32 -1.11
C GLU A 287 -2.78 -28.41 0.41
N ILE A 288 -1.94 -29.24 1.03
CA ILE A 288 -1.90 -29.39 2.48
C ILE A 288 -1.54 -28.06 3.16
N LEU A 289 -0.50 -27.35 2.68
CA LEU A 289 -0.10 -26.08 3.26
C LEU A 289 -1.15 -24.97 3.00
N PHE A 290 -1.77 -24.97 1.83
CA PHE A 290 -2.84 -24.05 1.47
C PHE A 290 -4.03 -24.18 2.41
N ARG A 291 -4.59 -25.40 2.55
CA ARG A 291 -5.71 -25.67 3.46
C ARG A 291 -5.34 -25.37 4.91
N LEU A 292 -4.18 -25.85 5.35
CA LEU A 292 -3.69 -25.61 6.71
C LEU A 292 -3.59 -24.12 7.05
N PHE A 293 -3.17 -23.28 6.11
CA PHE A 293 -3.09 -21.84 6.32
C PHE A 293 -4.48 -21.23 6.53
N TRP A 294 -5.44 -21.53 5.64
CA TRP A 294 -6.82 -21.05 5.71
C TRP A 294 -7.52 -21.52 6.99
N ASP A 295 -7.45 -22.83 7.28
CA ASP A 295 -8.05 -23.43 8.46
C ASP A 295 -7.51 -22.79 9.74
N THR A 296 -6.18 -22.69 9.86
CA THR A 296 -5.52 -22.09 11.03
C THR A 296 -5.90 -20.62 11.17
N TYR A 297 -5.90 -19.86 10.07
CA TYR A 297 -6.22 -18.44 10.12
C TYR A 297 -7.67 -18.21 10.58
N VAL A 298 -8.64 -18.91 9.98
CA VAL A 298 -10.06 -18.77 10.31
C VAL A 298 -10.35 -19.25 11.73
N GLU A 299 -9.77 -20.38 12.15
CA GLU A 299 -9.92 -20.92 13.51
C GLU A 299 -9.40 -19.92 14.56
N VAL A 300 -8.19 -19.38 14.36
CA VAL A 300 -7.53 -18.53 15.37
C VAL A 300 -8.09 -17.10 15.37
N SER A 301 -8.42 -16.55 14.20
CA SER A 301 -8.96 -15.18 14.10
C SER A 301 -10.46 -15.08 14.37
N GLY A 302 -11.20 -16.16 14.11
CA GLY A 302 -12.67 -16.15 14.05
C GLY A 302 -13.25 -15.37 12.85
N ASP A 303 -12.42 -14.83 11.95
CA ASP A 303 -12.85 -14.01 10.81
C ASP A 303 -13.32 -14.88 9.65
N LYS A 304 -14.54 -15.42 9.77
CA LYS A 304 -15.17 -16.21 8.69
C LYS A 304 -15.48 -15.37 7.45
N GLU A 305 -15.65 -14.06 7.61
CA GLU A 305 -15.97 -13.15 6.52
C GLU A 305 -14.79 -12.86 5.58
N VAL A 306 -13.56 -13.25 5.94
CA VAL A 306 -12.37 -13.06 5.09
C VAL A 306 -12.54 -13.69 3.70
N THR A 307 -13.27 -14.79 3.60
CA THR A 307 -13.59 -15.46 2.33
C THR A 307 -14.58 -14.66 1.48
N GLU A 308 -15.43 -13.83 2.10
CA GLU A 308 -16.34 -12.93 1.40
C GLU A 308 -15.66 -11.66 0.88
N THR A 309 -14.39 -11.41 1.25
CA THR A 309 -13.64 -10.22 0.81
C THR A 309 -12.41 -10.54 -0.03
N ALA A 310 -12.01 -11.82 -0.09
CA ALA A 310 -10.76 -12.26 -0.73
C ALA A 310 -10.68 -12.05 -2.24
N ALA A 311 -11.80 -12.11 -2.98
CA ALA A 311 -11.81 -12.12 -4.43
C ALA A 311 -10.98 -11.00 -5.12
N PRO A 312 -11.20 -9.70 -4.85
CA PRO A 312 -10.39 -8.64 -5.48
C PRO A 312 -8.91 -8.66 -5.07
N PHE A 313 -8.58 -9.20 -3.89
CA PHE A 313 -7.17 -9.37 -3.48
C PHE A 313 -6.54 -10.55 -4.19
N PHE A 314 -7.25 -11.66 -4.35
CA PHE A 314 -6.80 -12.76 -5.21
C PHE A 314 -6.62 -12.34 -6.65
N ALA A 315 -7.52 -11.52 -7.20
CA ALA A 315 -7.37 -10.95 -8.54
C ALA A 315 -6.09 -10.12 -8.65
N PHE A 316 -5.87 -9.21 -7.69
CA PHE A 316 -4.64 -8.42 -7.61
C PHE A 316 -3.39 -9.31 -7.54
N ARG A 317 -3.34 -10.26 -6.60
CA ARG A 317 -2.19 -11.15 -6.45
C ARG A 317 -2.00 -12.09 -7.64
N GLY A 318 -3.09 -12.50 -8.27
CA GLY A 318 -3.12 -13.27 -9.52
C GLY A 318 -2.46 -12.52 -10.67
N LEU A 319 -2.79 -11.23 -10.85
CA LEU A 319 -2.13 -10.36 -11.82
C LEU A 319 -0.63 -10.20 -11.53
N VAL A 320 -0.20 -10.14 -10.25
CA VAL A 320 1.24 -10.13 -9.92
C VAL A 320 1.90 -11.42 -10.40
N VAL A 321 1.39 -12.58 -9.98
CA VAL A 321 2.05 -13.87 -10.27
C VAL A 321 1.90 -14.31 -11.72
N ALA A 322 0.92 -13.78 -12.44
CA ALA A 322 0.73 -14.01 -13.88
C ALA A 322 1.39 -12.94 -14.74
N SER A 323 2.14 -11.99 -14.18
CA SER A 323 2.77 -10.92 -14.95
C SER A 323 3.95 -11.45 -15.79
N PRO A 324 4.06 -11.09 -17.07
CA PRO A 324 5.23 -11.42 -17.88
C PRO A 324 6.47 -10.62 -17.48
N LEU A 325 6.31 -9.51 -16.75
CA LEU A 325 7.43 -8.70 -16.25
C LEU A 325 8.13 -9.37 -15.06
N TRP A 326 7.37 -9.81 -14.05
CA TRP A 326 7.95 -10.46 -12.86
C TRP A 326 8.22 -11.95 -13.06
N TYR A 327 7.41 -12.62 -13.88
CA TYR A 327 7.53 -14.06 -14.14
C TYR A 327 7.72 -14.32 -15.63
N PRO A 328 8.82 -13.86 -16.28
CA PRO A 328 8.97 -13.94 -17.74
C PRO A 328 8.97 -15.37 -18.28
N ASN A 329 9.44 -16.33 -17.48
CA ASN A 329 9.55 -17.74 -17.88
C ASN A 329 8.31 -18.59 -17.53
N LEU A 330 7.23 -17.99 -17.01
CA LEU A 330 6.01 -18.72 -16.68
C LEU A 330 5.26 -19.12 -17.96
N SER A 331 4.92 -20.41 -18.07
CA SER A 331 4.25 -20.96 -19.25
C SER A 331 2.88 -20.35 -19.48
N ILE A 332 2.45 -20.32 -20.75
CA ILE A 332 1.15 -19.76 -21.12
C ILE A 332 -0.03 -20.54 -20.52
N ASP A 333 0.13 -21.84 -20.29
CA ASP A 333 -0.91 -22.70 -19.70
C ASP A 333 -1.10 -22.41 -18.21
N ILE A 334 0.00 -22.14 -17.47
CA ILE A 334 -0.10 -21.73 -16.07
C ILE A 334 -0.75 -20.33 -16.00
N ARG A 335 -0.36 -19.39 -16.88
CA ARG A 335 -1.04 -18.09 -16.96
C ARG A 335 -2.53 -18.26 -17.24
N ARG A 336 -2.92 -19.19 -18.12
CA ARG A 336 -4.33 -19.47 -18.41
C ARG A 336 -5.08 -19.97 -17.18
N SER A 337 -4.47 -20.86 -16.41
CA SER A 337 -5.05 -21.36 -15.16
C SER A 337 -5.20 -20.25 -14.12
N LEU A 338 -4.23 -19.34 -14.03
CA LEU A 338 -4.29 -18.16 -13.14
C LEU A 338 -5.36 -17.16 -13.58
N PHE A 339 -5.50 -16.87 -14.87
CA PHE A 339 -6.55 -15.96 -15.34
C PHE A 339 -7.95 -16.54 -15.18
N ARG A 340 -8.13 -17.85 -15.42
CA ARG A 340 -9.39 -18.54 -15.08
C ARG A 340 -9.70 -18.42 -13.59
N PHE A 341 -8.69 -18.62 -12.74
CA PHE A 341 -8.85 -18.42 -11.30
C PHE A 341 -9.29 -17.00 -10.96
N ILE A 342 -8.67 -15.97 -11.56
CA ILE A 342 -9.05 -14.56 -11.36
C ILE A 342 -10.51 -14.32 -11.78
N GLU A 343 -10.90 -14.74 -12.98
CA GLU A 343 -12.26 -14.55 -13.50
C GLU A 343 -13.30 -15.26 -12.60
N ASN A 344 -13.05 -16.54 -12.29
CA ASN A 344 -13.99 -17.36 -11.52
C ASN A 344 -14.10 -16.93 -10.05
N VAL A 345 -13.00 -16.49 -9.42
CA VAL A 345 -13.05 -16.00 -8.03
C VAL A 345 -13.78 -14.66 -7.93
N LEU A 346 -13.71 -13.83 -8.96
CA LEU A 346 -14.44 -12.56 -9.03
C LEU A 346 -15.94 -12.77 -9.30
N ASP A 347 -16.35 -13.89 -9.90
CA ASP A 347 -17.75 -14.17 -10.26
C ASP A 347 -18.57 -14.80 -9.12
N VAL A 348 -17.92 -15.28 -8.05
CA VAL A 348 -18.60 -15.92 -6.91
C VAL A 348 -18.84 -14.96 -5.75
N PRO A 349 -19.92 -15.12 -4.96
CA PRO A 349 -20.19 -14.22 -3.83
C PRO A 349 -19.16 -14.36 -2.70
N ARG A 350 -18.48 -15.49 -2.58
CA ARG A 350 -17.42 -15.74 -1.61
C ARG A 350 -16.45 -16.78 -2.16
N PHE A 351 -15.20 -16.71 -1.74
CA PHE A 351 -14.16 -17.67 -2.09
C PHE A 351 -14.25 -18.92 -1.21
N GLU A 352 -14.23 -20.11 -1.80
CA GLU A 352 -14.18 -21.39 -1.08
C GLU A 352 -12.79 -22.02 -1.23
N PRO A 353 -11.98 -22.12 -0.15
CA PRO A 353 -10.64 -22.73 -0.21
C PRO A 353 -10.61 -24.15 -0.77
N GLU A 354 -11.72 -24.90 -0.65
CA GLU A 354 -11.87 -26.27 -1.12
C GLU A 354 -11.98 -26.36 -2.66
N LEU A 355 -12.46 -25.30 -3.32
CA LEU A 355 -12.80 -25.27 -4.74
C LEU A 355 -11.71 -24.64 -5.62
N VAL A 356 -10.50 -24.44 -5.08
CA VAL A 356 -9.41 -23.73 -5.77
C VAL A 356 -9.07 -24.30 -7.15
N ASN A 357 -9.07 -25.63 -7.30
CA ASN A 357 -8.83 -26.25 -8.60
C ASN A 357 -9.97 -25.98 -9.60
N GLU A 358 -11.22 -25.95 -9.13
CA GLU A 358 -12.38 -25.63 -9.98
C GLU A 358 -12.31 -24.18 -10.48
N TYR A 359 -11.88 -23.24 -9.62
CA TYR A 359 -11.62 -21.86 -10.05
C TYR A 359 -10.53 -21.80 -11.13
N CYS A 360 -9.53 -22.68 -11.12
CA CYS A 360 -8.54 -22.79 -12.20
C CYS A 360 -9.08 -23.49 -13.48
N GLY A 361 -10.27 -24.10 -13.42
CA GLY A 361 -10.85 -24.93 -14.48
C GLY A 361 -10.16 -26.27 -14.65
N LEU A 362 -9.83 -26.94 -13.53
CA LEU A 362 -9.04 -28.18 -13.45
C LEU A 362 -9.74 -29.32 -12.70
#